data_AF-A0A519SZY4-F1
#
_entry.id   AF-A0A519SZY4-F1
#
_cell.length_a   1.000
_cell.length_b   1.000
_cell.length_c   1.000
_cell.angle_alpha   90.00
_cell.angle_beta   90.00
_cell.angle_gamma   90.00
#
_symmetry.space_group_name_H-M   'P 1'
#
loop_
_entity.id
_entity.type
_entity.pdbx_description
1 polymer ?
#
loop_
_entity_poly.entity_id
_entity_poly.type
_entity_poly.pdbx_seq_one_letter_code
_entity_poly.pdbx_strand_id
1 'polypeptide(L)'
;MKKYSVTRLLAGAVLLLGALTAQAQPGRPPEIQPPATMPPFNAKALFAPNYLDQVGPATRTAGGAPGATYWQNAADYQINASLDEKAARVTATATITYTNNSPDALPFVWLQLDQNLFRADSRGAAATPVAGGRFGNAARGFQGGDSLQTVSIELHGKKLKANYRVNDTRMQIILPEPMKAHGDKLKITVAYGFNIPEYGADRLGRLKTKNGEIFEVAQWYPRMEVYDDVEGWNTLPYLSAEFYLEYGNFDYTLNVPANYLVGGSGELVN
;
A
#
# COMPACT_ATOMS: atom_id res chain seq x y z
N MET A 1 -18.32 -79.52 -28.81
CA MET A 1 -19.54 -80.30 -28.52
C MET A 1 -19.94 -80.09 -27.06
N LYS A 2 -21.25 -80.19 -26.74
CA LYS A 2 -21.91 -80.47 -25.43
C LYS A 2 -21.16 -80.05 -24.12
N LYS A 3 -21.70 -79.11 -23.31
CA LYS A 3 -22.79 -79.32 -22.30
C LYS A 3 -22.42 -80.46 -21.32
N TYR A 4 -22.30 -80.35 -19.99
CA TYR A 4 -23.14 -79.76 -18.91
C TYR A 4 -22.37 -79.93 -17.55
N SER A 5 -22.72 -79.46 -16.33
CA SER A 5 -23.74 -78.54 -15.76
C SER A 5 -23.52 -78.36 -14.22
N VAL A 6 -23.69 -77.14 -13.65
CA VAL A 6 -24.33 -76.76 -12.34
C VAL A 6 -23.95 -77.58 -11.07
N THR A 7 -23.51 -77.03 -9.92
CA THR A 7 -24.26 -76.11 -9.02
C THR A 7 -23.36 -75.62 -7.86
N ARG A 8 -23.48 -74.36 -7.44
CA ARG A 8 -23.91 -73.97 -6.06
C ARG A 8 -24.12 -72.46 -5.96
N LEU A 9 -25.28 -72.08 -5.41
CA LEU A 9 -25.63 -70.69 -5.14
C LEU A 9 -24.76 -70.16 -4.00
N LEU A 10 -24.40 -68.88 -4.06
CA LEU A 10 -24.62 -68.00 -2.90
C LEU A 10 -25.06 -66.63 -3.41
N ALA A 11 -26.18 -66.13 -2.90
CA ALA A 11 -26.73 -64.84 -3.29
C ALA A 11 -26.00 -63.71 -2.55
N GLY A 12 -25.62 -62.66 -3.28
CA GLY A 12 -24.94 -61.47 -2.74
C GLY A 12 -25.35 -60.24 -3.54
N ALA A 13 -26.59 -59.78 -3.36
CA ALA A 13 -27.09 -58.58 -4.00
C ALA A 13 -26.49 -57.34 -3.33
N VAL A 14 -25.35 -56.85 -3.84
CA VAL A 14 -24.79 -55.55 -3.43
C VAL A 14 -25.61 -54.43 -4.07
N LEU A 15 -26.57 -53.93 -3.31
CA LEU A 15 -27.30 -52.69 -3.62
C LEU A 15 -26.32 -51.51 -3.58
N LEU A 16 -25.98 -50.98 -4.75
CA LEU A 16 -25.30 -49.69 -4.90
C LEU A 16 -26.25 -48.55 -4.51
N LEU A 17 -26.35 -48.29 -3.21
CA LEU A 17 -26.95 -47.08 -2.66
C LEU A 17 -26.02 -45.89 -2.96
N GLY A 18 -26.20 -45.30 -4.15
CA GLY A 18 -25.62 -44.01 -4.49
C GLY A 18 -26.23 -42.93 -3.61
N ALA A 19 -25.56 -42.61 -2.50
CA ALA A 19 -25.92 -41.48 -1.66
C ALA A 19 -25.61 -40.17 -2.40
N LEU A 20 -26.59 -39.68 -3.16
CA LEU A 20 -26.66 -38.30 -3.63
C LEU A 20 -26.78 -37.39 -2.40
N THR A 21 -25.65 -37.03 -1.82
CA THR A 21 -25.56 -35.87 -0.93
C THR A 21 -25.81 -34.63 -1.78
N ALA A 22 -27.08 -34.26 -1.90
CA ALA A 22 -27.46 -32.93 -2.34
C ALA A 22 -26.86 -31.93 -1.35
N GLN A 23 -25.65 -31.43 -1.64
CA GLN A 23 -25.15 -30.22 -1.03
C GLN A 23 -26.13 -29.13 -1.42
N ALA A 24 -27.01 -28.77 -0.50
CA ALA A 24 -27.87 -27.62 -0.67
C ALA A 24 -26.95 -26.44 -0.97
N GLN A 25 -27.12 -25.82 -2.15
CA GLN A 25 -26.56 -24.50 -2.36
C GLN A 25 -27.04 -23.64 -1.17
N PRO A 26 -26.15 -22.88 -0.50
CA PRO A 26 -26.60 -21.95 0.51
C PRO A 26 -27.67 -21.09 -0.14
N GLY A 27 -28.89 -21.17 0.40
CA GLY A 27 -30.06 -20.54 -0.21
C GLY A 27 -29.76 -19.09 -0.49
N ARG A 28 -30.18 -18.59 -1.66
CA ARG A 28 -29.96 -17.20 -2.10
C ARG A 28 -30.18 -16.30 -0.89
N PRO A 29 -29.15 -15.57 -0.40
CA PRO A 29 -29.30 -14.76 0.81
C PRO A 29 -30.53 -13.87 0.62
N PRO A 30 -31.37 -13.73 1.67
CA PRO A 30 -32.64 -13.02 1.53
C PRO A 30 -32.37 -11.66 0.91
N GLU A 31 -33.05 -11.41 -0.21
CA GLU A 31 -32.90 -10.16 -0.95
C GLU A 31 -33.17 -9.02 0.03
N ILE A 32 -32.13 -8.22 0.30
CA ILE A 32 -32.19 -7.18 1.33
C ILE A 32 -33.20 -6.15 0.83
N GLN A 33 -34.45 -6.29 1.26
CA GLN A 33 -35.49 -5.34 0.93
C GLN A 33 -35.05 -4.00 1.51
N PRO A 34 -34.97 -2.93 0.69
CA PRO A 34 -34.66 -1.62 1.19
C PRO A 34 -35.67 -1.26 2.29
N PRO A 35 -35.23 -0.63 3.40
CA PRO A 35 -36.13 -0.34 4.51
C PRO A 35 -37.39 0.37 4.04
N ALA A 36 -38.55 -0.04 4.56
CA ALA A 36 -39.88 0.36 4.08
C ALA A 36 -40.17 1.88 4.14
N THR A 37 -39.25 2.66 4.74
CA THR A 37 -39.26 4.11 4.86
C THR A 37 -38.31 4.82 3.89
N MET A 38 -37.62 4.11 2.99
CA MET A 38 -36.79 4.72 1.96
C MET A 38 -37.67 5.58 1.03
N PRO A 39 -37.30 6.84 0.76
CA PRO A 39 -38.01 7.64 -0.23
C PRO A 39 -37.93 6.95 -1.62
N PRO A 40 -38.96 7.09 -2.47
CA PRO A 40 -38.97 6.46 -3.79
C PRO A 40 -37.75 6.91 -4.59
N PHE A 41 -37.09 5.95 -5.25
CA PHE A 41 -35.85 6.19 -5.99
C PHE A 41 -36.02 7.33 -7.00
N ASN A 42 -35.28 8.41 -6.79
CA ASN A 42 -35.32 9.60 -7.62
C ASN A 42 -34.01 9.76 -8.38
N ALA A 43 -33.97 9.25 -9.62
CA ALA A 43 -32.81 9.42 -10.51
C ALA A 43 -32.41 10.89 -10.71
N LYS A 44 -33.37 11.84 -10.66
CA LYS A 44 -33.05 13.27 -10.76
C LYS A 44 -32.35 13.81 -9.53
N ALA A 45 -32.54 13.22 -8.34
CA ALA A 45 -31.80 13.59 -7.14
C ALA A 45 -30.37 13.05 -7.17
N LEU A 46 -30.16 11.86 -7.74
CA LEU A 46 -28.82 11.27 -7.92
C LEU A 46 -27.94 12.09 -8.88
N PHE A 47 -28.54 12.66 -9.93
CA PHE A 47 -27.85 13.53 -10.90
C PHE A 47 -28.18 15.02 -10.69
N ALA A 48 -28.70 15.41 -9.53
CA ALA A 48 -28.97 16.81 -9.24
C ALA A 48 -27.63 17.55 -9.12
N PRO A 49 -27.44 18.70 -9.80
CA PRO A 49 -26.17 19.43 -9.80
C PRO A 49 -25.97 20.24 -8.51
N ASN A 50 -26.39 19.70 -7.36
CA ASN A 50 -26.33 20.33 -6.04
C ASN A 50 -24.89 20.65 -5.58
N TYR A 51 -23.88 20.18 -6.32
CA TYR A 51 -22.47 20.54 -6.14
C TYR A 51 -22.11 21.91 -6.75
N LEU A 52 -22.91 22.43 -7.69
CA LEU A 52 -22.72 23.77 -8.26
C LEU A 52 -23.14 24.89 -7.30
N ASP A 53 -24.09 24.62 -6.42
CA ASP A 53 -24.57 25.57 -5.39
C ASP A 53 -23.75 25.52 -4.09
N GLN A 54 -22.71 24.68 -4.03
CA GLN A 54 -21.82 24.60 -2.87
C GLN A 54 -20.81 25.75 -2.90
N VAL A 55 -20.85 26.58 -1.86
CA VAL A 55 -19.76 27.52 -1.59
C VAL A 55 -18.55 26.68 -1.19
N GLY A 56 -17.55 26.63 -2.08
CA GLY A 56 -16.29 25.92 -1.83
C GLY A 56 -15.56 26.45 -0.58
N PRO A 57 -14.70 25.62 0.04
CA PRO A 57 -13.95 26.04 1.22
C PRO A 57 -13.04 27.23 0.90
N ALA A 58 -12.82 28.12 1.88
CA ALA A 58 -11.98 29.33 1.70
C ALA A 58 -10.51 29.04 1.33
N THR A 59 -10.10 27.78 1.43
CA THR A 59 -8.83 27.24 0.96
C THR A 59 -8.70 27.23 -0.56
N ARG A 60 -9.78 27.30 -1.35
CA ARG A 60 -9.76 27.24 -2.82
C ARG A 60 -10.79 28.14 -3.48
N THR A 61 -10.42 28.68 -4.64
CA THR A 61 -11.35 29.34 -5.56
C THR A 61 -12.25 28.33 -6.28
N ALA A 62 -13.36 28.77 -6.86
CA ALA A 62 -14.23 27.92 -7.69
C ALA A 62 -13.53 27.32 -8.92
N GLY A 63 -12.37 27.87 -9.33
CA GLY A 63 -11.50 27.30 -10.37
C GLY A 63 -10.44 26.32 -9.85
N GLY A 64 -10.49 25.93 -8.57
CA GLY A 64 -9.56 25.00 -7.93
C GLY A 64 -8.20 25.59 -7.49
N ALA A 65 -7.88 26.81 -7.93
CA ALA A 65 -6.66 27.51 -7.52
C ALA A 65 -6.67 27.86 -6.02
N PRO A 66 -5.51 27.87 -5.33
CA PRO A 66 -5.37 28.26 -3.93
C PRO A 66 -6.12 29.55 -3.56
N GLY A 67 -6.91 29.48 -2.49
CA GLY A 67 -7.62 30.59 -1.87
C GLY A 67 -6.83 31.26 -0.74
N ALA A 68 -7.42 32.27 -0.11
CA ALA A 68 -6.74 33.10 0.89
C ALA A 68 -6.33 32.35 2.17
N THR A 69 -7.01 31.24 2.49
CA THR A 69 -6.67 30.37 3.64
C THR A 69 -6.10 29.02 3.19
N TYR A 70 -5.57 28.93 1.96
CA TYR A 70 -4.91 27.71 1.49
C TYR A 70 -3.71 27.37 2.36
N TRP A 71 -3.51 26.08 2.59
CA TRP A 71 -2.39 25.52 3.31
C TRP A 71 -1.93 24.24 2.61
N GLN A 72 -0.66 23.89 2.81
CA GLN A 72 -0.04 22.69 2.28
C GLN A 72 1.02 22.25 3.28
N ASN A 73 1.01 20.97 3.67
CA ASN A 73 2.03 20.42 4.55
C ASN A 73 3.34 20.17 3.77
N ALA A 74 4.39 19.77 4.48
CA ALA A 74 5.66 19.46 3.84
C ALA A 74 6.33 18.25 4.51
N ALA A 75 7.02 17.45 3.72
CA ALA A 75 7.79 16.30 4.18
C ALA A 75 9.20 16.36 3.58
N ASP A 76 10.17 16.87 4.35
CA ASP A 76 11.59 16.85 3.95
C ASP A 76 12.22 15.50 4.34
N TYR A 77 13.09 14.95 3.48
CA TYR A 77 13.69 13.63 3.67
C TYR A 77 15.22 13.71 3.74
N GLN A 78 15.79 12.98 4.71
CA GLN A 78 17.21 12.62 4.79
C GLN A 78 17.32 11.10 4.75
N ILE A 79 17.87 10.52 3.67
CA ILE A 79 17.89 9.06 3.48
C ILE A 79 19.32 8.54 3.29
N ASN A 80 19.71 7.59 4.13
CA ASN A 80 20.97 6.85 3.98
C ASN A 80 20.62 5.42 3.60
N ALA A 81 20.97 4.98 2.38
CA ALA A 81 20.65 3.65 1.87
C ALA A 81 21.88 2.90 1.37
N SER A 82 21.83 1.57 1.43
CA SER A 82 22.87 0.67 0.94
C SER A 82 22.25 -0.44 0.10
N LEU A 83 22.92 -0.78 -1.01
CA LEU A 83 22.58 -1.95 -1.83
C LEU A 83 23.55 -3.10 -1.54
N ASP A 84 23.02 -4.23 -1.09
CA ASP A 84 23.71 -5.52 -1.18
C ASP A 84 23.27 -6.23 -2.47
N GLU A 85 24.14 -6.18 -3.48
CA GLU A 85 23.90 -6.83 -4.78
C GLU A 85 23.77 -8.36 -4.67
N LYS A 86 24.46 -9.00 -3.70
CA LYS A 86 24.55 -10.46 -3.58
C LYS A 86 23.33 -11.03 -2.87
N ALA A 87 22.86 -10.32 -1.85
CA ALA A 87 21.58 -10.60 -1.20
C ALA A 87 20.37 -10.04 -1.97
N ALA A 88 20.62 -9.25 -3.03
CA ALA A 88 19.61 -8.48 -3.75
C ALA A 88 18.71 -7.67 -2.80
N ARG A 89 19.31 -6.90 -1.90
CA ARG A 89 18.62 -6.26 -0.77
C ARG A 89 19.01 -4.80 -0.61
N VAL A 90 18.02 -3.95 -0.34
CA VAL A 90 18.23 -2.59 0.16
C VAL A 90 18.07 -2.57 1.67
N THR A 91 18.99 -1.89 2.35
CA THR A 91 18.85 -1.49 3.76
C THR A 91 19.03 0.02 3.85
N ALA A 92 18.20 0.69 4.65
CA ALA A 92 18.20 2.14 4.71
C ALA A 92 17.70 2.69 6.04
N THR A 93 18.07 3.94 6.32
CA THR A 93 17.45 4.77 7.34
C THR A 93 16.95 6.05 6.69
N ALA A 94 15.64 6.24 6.69
CA ALA A 94 14.98 7.48 6.28
C ALA A 94 14.61 8.28 7.52
N THR A 95 14.93 9.57 7.50
CA THR A 95 14.44 10.55 8.48
C THR A 95 13.60 11.59 7.76
N ILE A 96 12.32 11.61 8.09
CA ILE A 96 11.30 12.50 7.55
C ILE A 96 11.11 13.64 8.55
N THR A 97 11.15 14.89 8.08
CA THR A 97 10.75 16.07 8.87
C THR A 97 9.42 16.55 8.30
N TYR A 98 8.34 16.19 8.98
CA TYR A 98 6.98 16.57 8.59
C TYR A 98 6.58 17.89 9.25
N THR A 99 6.05 18.83 8.46
CA THR A 99 5.57 20.14 8.91
C THR A 99 4.06 20.23 8.71
N ASN A 100 3.31 20.38 9.81
CA ASN A 100 1.86 20.51 9.81
C ASN A 100 1.44 21.99 9.69
N ASN A 101 1.25 22.48 8.47
CA ASN A 101 0.73 23.82 8.18
C ASN A 101 -0.81 23.90 8.23
N SER A 102 -1.51 22.76 8.34
CA SER A 102 -2.97 22.70 8.44
C SER A 102 -3.52 23.46 9.66
N PRO A 103 -4.82 23.83 9.67
CA PRO A 103 -5.48 24.40 10.85
C PRO A 103 -5.77 23.37 11.95
N ASP A 104 -5.51 22.10 11.70
CA ASP A 104 -5.88 21.00 12.58
C ASP A 104 -4.73 20.53 13.46
N ALA A 105 -5.08 20.11 14.67
CA ALA A 105 -4.14 19.40 15.54
C ALA A 105 -4.15 17.90 15.18
N LEU A 106 -2.99 17.34 14.84
CA LEU A 106 -2.89 15.97 14.31
C LEU A 106 -2.47 14.98 15.42
N PRO A 107 -3.39 14.15 15.97
CA PRO A 107 -3.06 13.15 17.00
C PRO A 107 -2.33 11.91 16.45
N PHE A 108 -2.29 11.76 15.13
CA PHE A 108 -1.57 10.71 14.43
C PHE A 108 -1.14 11.21 13.04
N VAL A 109 -0.15 10.52 12.47
CA VAL A 109 0.32 10.72 11.09
C VAL A 109 0.39 9.38 10.37
N TRP A 110 0.43 9.39 9.04
CA TRP A 110 0.46 8.19 8.22
C TRP A 110 1.64 8.16 7.24
N LEU A 111 2.22 6.96 7.06
CA LEU A 111 3.25 6.68 6.05
C LEU A 111 2.82 5.50 5.15
N GLN A 112 3.05 5.62 3.85
CA GLN A 112 2.97 4.53 2.89
C GLN A 112 4.21 3.63 3.00
N LEU A 113 3.98 2.32 3.04
CA LEU A 113 4.96 1.24 3.03
C LEU A 113 4.78 0.43 1.74
N ASP A 114 5.16 1.02 0.62
CA ASP A 114 4.85 0.51 -0.72
C ASP A 114 5.34 -0.92 -0.96
N GLN A 115 6.48 -1.31 -0.39
CA GLN A 115 7.05 -2.65 -0.60
C GLN A 115 6.15 -3.74 -0.01
N ASN A 116 5.25 -3.39 0.93
CA ASN A 116 4.22 -4.31 1.42
C ASN A 116 3.23 -4.75 0.35
N LEU A 117 3.16 -4.08 -0.82
CA LEU A 117 2.47 -4.57 -2.02
C LEU A 117 2.86 -6.02 -2.32
N PHE A 118 4.12 -6.39 -2.08
CA PHE A 118 4.69 -7.71 -2.37
C PHE A 118 4.57 -8.72 -1.22
N ARG A 119 3.88 -8.39 -0.12
CA ARG A 119 3.54 -9.39 0.90
C ARG A 119 2.40 -10.29 0.42
N ALA A 120 2.43 -11.56 0.80
CA ALA A 120 1.39 -12.52 0.43
C ALA A 120 -0.01 -12.21 1.01
N ASP A 121 -0.09 -11.40 2.07
CA ASP A 121 -1.31 -10.97 2.74
C ASP A 121 -1.79 -9.56 2.34
N SER A 122 -1.15 -8.92 1.35
CA SER A 122 -1.49 -7.57 0.89
C SER A 122 -2.69 -7.56 -0.05
N ARG A 123 -3.36 -6.41 -0.17
CA ARG A 123 -4.38 -6.21 -1.23
C ARG A 123 -3.75 -6.19 -2.63
N GLY A 124 -2.49 -5.77 -2.75
CA GLY A 124 -1.75 -5.80 -4.01
C GLY A 124 -1.53 -7.23 -4.54
N ALA A 125 -1.17 -8.16 -3.67
CA ALA A 125 -1.06 -9.57 -4.00
C ALA A 125 -2.41 -10.16 -4.38
N ALA A 126 -3.48 -9.85 -3.63
CA ALA A 126 -4.85 -10.27 -3.95
C ALA A 126 -5.38 -9.68 -5.28
N ALA A 127 -4.93 -8.48 -5.68
CA ALA A 127 -5.27 -7.86 -6.95
C ALA A 127 -4.40 -8.35 -8.14
N THR A 128 -3.32 -9.09 -7.88
CA THR A 128 -2.45 -9.64 -8.92
C THR A 128 -3.10 -10.87 -9.58
N PRO A 129 -3.23 -10.94 -10.92
CA PRO A 129 -3.79 -12.12 -11.58
C PRO A 129 -2.97 -13.39 -11.31
N VAL A 130 -3.63 -14.55 -11.31
CA VAL A 130 -3.00 -15.86 -11.04
C VAL A 130 -1.90 -16.22 -12.05
N ALA A 131 -1.99 -15.73 -13.30
CA ALA A 131 -0.96 -15.88 -14.32
C ALA A 131 0.24 -14.91 -14.14
N GLY A 132 0.24 -14.11 -13.07
CA GLY A 132 1.10 -12.94 -12.89
C GLY A 132 0.50 -11.68 -13.49
N GLY A 133 1.09 -10.53 -13.18
CA GLY A 133 0.67 -9.25 -13.70
C GLY A 133 1.82 -8.25 -13.79
N ARG A 134 1.56 -7.15 -14.48
CA ARG A 134 2.45 -5.98 -14.63
C ARG A 134 2.81 -5.30 -13.29
N PHE A 135 1.90 -5.43 -12.33
CA PHE A 135 1.78 -4.60 -11.14
C PHE A 135 2.02 -5.38 -9.83
N GLY A 136 2.45 -6.64 -9.91
CA GLY A 136 2.69 -7.48 -8.74
C GLY A 136 3.23 -8.85 -9.09
N ASN A 137 3.98 -9.44 -8.15
CA ASN A 137 4.73 -10.68 -8.36
C ASN A 137 4.25 -11.87 -7.51
N ALA A 138 3.07 -11.78 -6.91
CA ALA A 138 2.54 -12.84 -6.04
C ALA A 138 2.50 -14.22 -6.73
N ALA A 139 2.13 -14.26 -8.02
CA ALA A 139 2.09 -15.48 -8.83
C ALA A 139 3.45 -16.17 -9.04
N ARG A 140 4.58 -15.47 -8.87
CA ARG A 140 5.94 -16.07 -8.98
C ARG A 140 6.54 -16.43 -7.61
N GLY A 141 5.73 -16.43 -6.55
CA GLY A 141 6.13 -16.88 -5.21
C GLY A 141 7.09 -15.94 -4.47
N PHE A 142 7.28 -14.70 -4.94
CA PHE A 142 8.11 -13.73 -4.24
C PHE A 142 7.44 -13.25 -2.95
N GLN A 143 8.19 -13.31 -1.84
CA GLN A 143 7.79 -12.78 -0.54
C GLN A 143 8.56 -11.47 -0.29
N GLY A 144 7.93 -10.35 -0.62
CA GLY A 144 8.44 -9.01 -0.34
C GLY A 144 7.80 -8.38 0.89
N GLY A 145 7.94 -7.06 1.00
CA GLY A 145 7.53 -6.29 2.17
C GLY A 145 8.67 -5.50 2.79
N ASP A 146 8.33 -4.41 3.47
CA ASP A 146 9.27 -3.66 4.29
C ASP A 146 9.57 -4.43 5.58
N SER A 147 10.85 -4.76 5.80
CA SER A 147 11.33 -5.16 7.12
C SER A 147 11.69 -3.89 7.89
N LEU A 148 10.82 -3.48 8.82
CA LEU A 148 11.09 -2.36 9.74
C LEU A 148 11.97 -2.85 10.90
N GLN A 149 13.17 -2.29 11.07
CA GLN A 149 14.03 -2.58 12.24
C GLN A 149 13.72 -1.63 13.40
N THR A 150 13.59 -0.33 13.13
CA THR A 150 13.21 0.66 14.15
C THR A 150 12.30 1.74 13.58
N VAL A 151 11.38 2.23 14.41
CA VAL A 151 10.56 3.41 14.13
C VAL A 151 10.61 4.28 15.38
N SER A 152 11.07 5.52 15.24
CA SER A 152 11.14 6.51 16.32
C SER A 152 10.64 7.85 15.85
N ILE A 153 10.10 8.63 16.78
CA ILE A 153 9.66 10.01 16.55
C ILE A 153 10.45 10.96 17.43
N GLU A 154 10.56 12.21 16.98
CA GLU A 154 11.00 13.34 17.79
C GLU A 154 9.98 14.47 17.63
N LEU A 155 9.28 14.79 18.73
CA LEU A 155 8.25 15.83 18.80
C LEU A 155 8.58 16.76 19.96
N HIS A 156 8.57 18.07 19.72
CA HIS A 156 8.96 19.09 20.71
C HIS A 156 10.30 18.79 21.43
N GLY A 157 11.29 18.26 20.69
CA GLY A 157 12.62 17.89 21.22
C GLY A 157 12.66 16.60 22.05
N LYS A 158 11.54 15.86 22.20
CA LYS A 158 11.48 14.58 22.91
C LYS A 158 11.56 13.43 21.91
N LYS A 159 12.67 12.70 21.90
CA LYS A 159 12.83 11.49 21.09
C LYS A 159 12.24 10.27 21.79
N LEU A 160 11.36 9.54 21.10
CA LEU A 160 10.59 8.41 21.62
C LEU A 160 10.54 7.26 20.60
N LYS A 161 10.37 6.02 21.08
CA LYS A 161 9.95 4.91 20.22
C LYS A 161 8.53 5.20 19.73
N ALA A 162 8.28 5.04 18.43
CA ALA A 162 6.96 5.28 17.86
C ALA A 162 5.94 4.22 18.32
N ASN A 163 4.73 4.67 18.66
CA ASN A 163 3.56 3.80 18.78
C ASN A 163 2.89 3.74 17.41
N TYR A 164 2.95 2.60 16.71
CA TYR A 164 2.49 2.52 15.34
C TYR A 164 1.72 1.23 15.05
N ARG A 165 0.92 1.26 13.97
CA ARG A 165 0.14 0.14 13.43
C ARG A 165 0.36 0.07 11.94
N VAL A 166 0.81 -1.08 11.44
CA VAL A 166 0.87 -1.36 10.00
C VAL A 166 -0.39 -2.08 9.58
N ASN A 167 -1.03 -1.63 8.51
CA ASN A 167 -2.15 -2.32 7.88
C ASN A 167 -2.01 -2.21 6.35
N ASP A 168 -1.75 -3.35 5.70
CA ASP A 168 -1.45 -3.42 4.28
C ASP A 168 -0.21 -2.56 3.94
N THR A 169 -0.27 -1.71 2.92
CA THR A 169 0.82 -0.79 2.53
C THR A 169 0.86 0.52 3.32
N ARG A 170 0.34 0.56 4.55
CA ARG A 170 0.14 1.80 5.31
C ARG A 170 0.58 1.64 6.75
N MET A 171 1.12 2.68 7.35
CA MET A 171 1.53 2.74 8.74
C MET A 171 1.00 4.00 9.41
N GLN A 172 0.09 3.82 10.37
CA GLN A 172 -0.34 4.89 11.27
C GLN A 172 0.64 5.00 12.43
N ILE A 173 1.17 6.19 12.69
CA ILE A 173 1.93 6.51 13.90
C ILE A 173 1.02 7.35 14.81
N ILE A 174 0.71 6.83 15.99
CA ILE A 174 -0.08 7.50 17.03
C ILE A 174 0.88 8.31 17.90
N LEU A 175 0.62 9.61 18.03
CA LEU A 175 1.50 10.53 18.75
C LEU A 175 1.11 10.59 20.25
N PRO A 176 2.07 10.85 21.16
CA PRO A 176 1.80 10.97 22.59
C PRO A 176 1.06 12.27 22.93
N GLU A 177 1.23 13.30 22.11
CA GLU A 177 0.48 14.55 22.09
C GLU A 177 0.28 14.94 20.61
N PRO A 178 -0.83 15.60 20.23
CA PRO A 178 -1.02 16.02 18.84
C PRO A 178 0.06 16.99 18.37
N MET A 179 0.45 16.92 17.10
CA MET A 179 1.10 18.05 16.44
C MET A 179 0.13 19.23 16.47
N LYS A 180 0.63 20.44 16.76
CA LYS A 180 -0.17 21.66 16.70
C LYS A 180 -0.42 22.05 15.24
N ALA A 181 -1.48 22.82 15.05
CA ALA A 181 -1.76 23.50 13.79
C ALA A 181 -0.67 24.54 13.43
N HIS A 182 -0.67 25.00 12.18
CA HIS A 182 0.03 26.20 11.72
C HIS A 182 1.57 26.21 11.89
N GLY A 183 2.23 25.12 11.50
CA GLY A 183 3.67 25.04 11.25
C GLY A 183 4.47 24.15 12.21
N ASP A 184 3.80 23.35 13.04
CA ASP A 184 4.48 22.44 13.98
C ASP A 184 5.22 21.31 13.26
N LYS A 185 6.27 20.78 13.89
CA LYS A 185 7.20 19.84 13.25
C LYS A 185 7.39 18.54 14.01
N LEU A 186 7.34 17.45 13.27
CA LEU A 186 7.57 16.08 13.73
C LEU A 186 8.72 15.47 12.93
N LYS A 187 9.74 14.97 13.63
CA LYS A 187 10.75 14.10 13.02
C LYS A 187 10.30 12.65 13.14
N ILE A 188 10.38 11.89 12.06
CA ILE A 188 10.12 10.45 12.02
C ILE A 188 11.37 9.77 11.47
N THR A 189 12.02 8.90 12.23
CA THR A 189 13.14 8.09 11.75
C THR A 189 12.71 6.64 11.65
N VAL A 190 12.83 6.07 10.44
CA VAL A 190 12.55 4.68 10.12
C VAL A 190 13.85 4.02 9.65
N ALA A 191 14.29 2.98 10.35
CA ALA A 191 15.27 2.03 9.81
C ALA A 191 14.49 0.86 9.20
N TYR A 192 14.73 0.59 7.92
CA TYR A 192 13.98 -0.39 7.14
C TYR A 192 14.88 -1.10 6.09
N GLY A 193 14.32 -2.11 5.43
CA GLY A 193 14.92 -2.68 4.24
C GLY A 193 14.09 -3.79 3.61
N PHE A 194 14.20 -3.95 2.30
CA PHE A 194 13.37 -4.85 1.49
C PHE A 194 14.25 -5.62 0.49
N ASN A 195 13.76 -6.79 0.06
CA ASN A 195 14.42 -7.60 -0.96
C ASN A 195 13.94 -7.18 -2.34
N ILE A 196 14.81 -7.27 -3.34
CA ILE A 196 14.50 -6.93 -4.73
C ILE A 196 14.28 -8.25 -5.51
N PRO A 197 13.10 -8.49 -6.09
CA PRO A 197 12.86 -9.66 -6.93
C PRO A 197 13.60 -9.56 -8.28
N GLU A 198 13.69 -10.65 -9.04
CA GLU A 198 14.13 -10.60 -10.44
C GLU A 198 13.13 -9.79 -11.30
N TYR A 199 11.83 -9.97 -11.03
CA TYR A 199 10.75 -9.14 -11.56
C TYR A 199 9.74 -8.90 -10.45
N GLY A 200 9.48 -7.65 -10.06
CA GLY A 200 8.51 -7.30 -9.02
C GLY A 200 7.28 -6.65 -9.63
N ALA A 201 7.51 -5.49 -10.20
CA ALA A 201 6.58 -4.74 -11.04
C ALA A 201 7.41 -3.94 -12.06
N ASP A 202 6.76 -3.22 -12.96
CA ASP A 202 7.36 -2.31 -13.96
C ASP A 202 8.39 -1.27 -13.46
N ARG A 203 8.58 -1.13 -12.14
CA ARG A 203 9.48 -0.17 -11.51
C ARG A 203 10.30 -0.78 -10.35
N LEU A 204 10.30 -2.11 -10.22
CA LEU A 204 11.07 -2.84 -9.22
C LEU A 204 11.49 -4.20 -9.78
N GLY A 205 12.79 -4.42 -9.98
CA GLY A 205 13.30 -5.68 -10.51
C GLY A 205 14.81 -5.71 -10.70
N ARG A 206 15.30 -6.84 -11.20
CA ARG A 206 16.72 -7.05 -11.53
C ARG A 206 16.86 -7.80 -12.84
N LEU A 207 17.71 -7.28 -13.72
CA LEU A 207 17.99 -7.87 -15.01
C LEU A 207 19.43 -8.39 -15.06
N LYS A 208 19.59 -9.71 -15.18
CA LYS A 208 20.89 -10.35 -15.43
C LYS A 208 21.39 -10.00 -16.83
N THR A 209 22.60 -9.45 -16.90
CA THR A 209 23.30 -9.18 -18.16
C THR A 209 24.66 -9.86 -18.17
N LYS A 210 25.30 -9.92 -19.35
CA LYS A 210 26.69 -10.41 -19.49
C LYS A 210 27.73 -9.60 -18.70
N ASN A 211 27.39 -8.39 -18.24
CA ASN A 211 28.29 -7.47 -17.54
C ASN A 211 27.92 -7.27 -16.05
N GLY A 212 26.93 -8.02 -15.52
CA GLY A 212 26.40 -7.86 -14.15
C GLY A 212 24.88 -7.78 -14.11
N GLU A 213 24.29 -7.73 -12.91
CA GLU A 213 22.86 -7.43 -12.74
C GLU A 213 22.62 -5.91 -12.80
N ILE A 214 21.58 -5.50 -13.54
CA ILE A 214 21.02 -4.15 -13.48
C ILE A 214 19.89 -4.16 -12.46
N PHE A 215 19.84 -3.16 -11.58
CA PHE A 215 18.82 -3.02 -10.55
C PHE A 215 17.92 -1.82 -10.89
N GLU A 216 16.61 -2.05 -10.90
CA GLU A 216 15.61 -0.99 -10.97
C GLU A 216 14.86 -0.95 -9.64
N VAL A 217 14.84 0.21 -8.99
CA VAL A 217 14.36 0.34 -7.61
C VAL A 217 13.58 1.65 -7.40
N ALA A 218 12.28 1.62 -7.69
CA ALA A 218 11.33 2.64 -7.25
C ALA A 218 10.60 2.21 -5.96
N GLN A 219 9.77 3.09 -5.41
CA GLN A 219 9.02 2.84 -4.17
C GLN A 219 9.93 2.42 -2.99
N TRP A 220 11.13 3.00 -2.92
CA TRP A 220 12.27 2.46 -2.15
C TRP A 220 12.42 3.05 -0.74
N TYR A 221 11.45 3.85 -0.28
CA TYR A 221 11.45 4.47 1.03
C TYR A 221 10.02 4.64 1.57
N PRO A 222 9.80 4.60 2.90
CA PRO A 222 8.53 4.97 3.53
C PRO A 222 8.19 6.42 3.19
N ARG A 223 6.99 6.66 2.64
CA ARG A 223 6.59 7.98 2.14
C ARG A 223 5.49 8.58 3.01
N MET A 224 5.52 9.88 3.24
CA MET A 224 4.44 10.59 3.92
C MET A 224 3.15 10.51 3.10
N GLU A 225 2.05 10.07 3.72
CA GLU A 225 0.72 10.24 3.14
C GLU A 225 0.32 11.72 3.19
N VAL A 226 -0.44 12.19 2.19
CA VAL A 226 -0.93 13.57 2.18
C VAL A 226 -1.98 13.76 3.26
N TYR A 227 -1.92 14.90 3.96
CA TYR A 227 -3.06 15.47 4.67
C TYR A 227 -3.49 16.78 3.98
N ASP A 228 -4.70 16.85 3.43
CA ASP A 228 -5.19 18.00 2.65
C ASP A 228 -6.55 18.55 3.10
N ASP A 229 -7.04 19.56 2.36
CA ASP A 229 -8.32 20.24 2.55
C ASP A 229 -9.51 19.57 1.84
N VAL A 230 -9.33 18.36 1.29
CA VAL A 230 -10.32 17.67 0.42
C VAL A 230 -10.72 16.32 1.01
N GLU A 231 -9.75 15.43 1.24
CA GLU A 231 -9.91 14.07 1.77
C GLU A 231 -9.39 13.95 3.21
N GLY A 232 -8.63 14.95 3.69
CA GLY A 232 -7.86 14.83 4.92
C GLY A 232 -6.69 13.86 4.68
N TRP A 233 -6.57 12.79 5.46
CA TRP A 233 -5.50 11.79 5.27
C TRP A 233 -5.80 10.87 4.08
N ASN A 234 -4.98 10.93 3.03
CA ASN A 234 -5.03 10.01 1.90
C ASN A 234 -4.48 8.61 2.27
N THR A 235 -5.30 7.85 2.99
CA THR A 235 -5.00 6.51 3.49
C THR A 235 -5.38 5.39 2.51
N LEU A 236 -5.46 5.65 1.20
CA LEU A 236 -5.74 4.58 0.23
C LEU A 236 -4.56 3.60 0.14
N PRO A 237 -4.76 2.26 0.24
CA PRO A 237 -3.68 1.31 0.04
C PRO A 237 -3.07 1.41 -1.36
N TYR A 238 -1.76 1.29 -1.45
CA TYR A 238 -1.02 1.29 -2.70
C TYR A 238 -1.27 -0.03 -3.44
N LEU A 239 -1.85 0.08 -4.63
CA LEU A 239 -2.17 -1.04 -5.53
C LEU A 239 -1.43 -0.91 -6.88
N SER A 240 -0.20 -0.39 -6.87
CA SER A 240 0.59 -0.10 -8.09
C SER A 240 0.01 1.01 -8.99
N ALA A 241 -0.70 1.97 -8.39
CA ALA A 241 -1.22 3.16 -9.07
C ALA A 241 -0.20 4.33 -9.02
N GLU A 242 -0.53 5.46 -9.66
CA GLU A 242 0.27 6.69 -9.53
C GLU A 242 0.06 7.36 -8.15
N PHE A 243 1.00 8.24 -7.77
CA PHE A 243 1.15 8.69 -6.39
C PHE A 243 0.51 10.06 -6.13
N TYR A 244 -0.01 10.24 -4.91
CA TYR A 244 -0.34 11.54 -4.34
C TYR A 244 0.41 11.68 -3.01
N LEU A 245 1.38 12.60 -2.96
CA LEU A 245 2.41 12.72 -1.92
C LEU A 245 2.63 14.19 -1.54
N GLU A 246 3.11 14.41 -0.32
CA GLU A 246 3.52 15.72 0.17
C GLU A 246 4.75 16.26 -0.59
N TYR A 247 4.83 17.59 -0.70
CA TYR A 247 6.00 18.27 -1.24
C TYR A 247 7.11 18.38 -0.19
N GLY A 248 8.37 18.43 -0.62
CA GLY A 248 9.51 18.63 0.27
C GLY A 248 10.84 18.39 -0.42
N ASN A 249 11.92 18.60 0.32
CA ASN A 249 13.28 18.48 -0.17
C ASN A 249 13.85 17.08 0.15
N PHE A 250 14.78 16.63 -0.69
CA PHE A 250 15.42 15.32 -0.54
C PHE A 250 16.93 15.49 -0.49
N ASP A 251 17.53 15.04 0.61
CA ASP A 251 18.96 14.79 0.76
C ASP A 251 19.14 13.28 0.93
N TYR A 252 19.96 12.64 0.10
CA TYR A 252 20.16 11.20 0.20
C TYR A 252 21.56 10.74 -0.21
N THR A 253 22.05 9.74 0.51
CA THR A 253 23.34 9.07 0.26
C THR A 253 23.09 7.61 -0.09
N LEU A 254 23.69 7.14 -1.19
CA LEU A 254 23.61 5.76 -1.66
C LEU A 254 24.97 5.07 -1.57
N ASN A 255 25.08 4.08 -0.70
CA ASN A 255 26.22 3.18 -0.64
C ASN A 255 26.00 1.99 -1.59
N VAL A 256 26.69 2.02 -2.74
CA VAL A 256 26.61 1.00 -3.79
C VAL A 256 28.01 0.44 -4.09
N PRO A 257 28.12 -0.78 -4.67
CA PRO A 257 29.43 -1.29 -5.10
C PRO A 257 30.04 -0.37 -6.17
N ALA A 258 31.36 -0.16 -6.12
CA ALA A 258 32.06 0.86 -6.92
C ALA A 258 32.01 0.65 -8.45
N ASN A 259 31.54 -0.51 -8.92
CA ASN A 259 31.34 -0.84 -10.33
C ASN A 259 29.94 -0.49 -10.87
N TYR A 260 29.06 0.11 -10.06
CA TYR A 260 27.73 0.55 -10.49
C TYR A 260 27.72 2.01 -10.93
N LEU A 261 27.03 2.27 -12.05
CA LEU A 261 26.57 3.61 -12.38
C LEU A 261 25.17 3.80 -11.77
N VAL A 262 24.96 4.92 -11.09
CA VAL A 262 23.68 5.25 -10.44
C VAL A 262 22.98 6.36 -11.21
N GLY A 263 21.69 6.17 -11.51
CA GLY A 263 20.79 7.20 -11.99
C GLY A 263 19.76 7.55 -10.91
N GLY A 264 19.48 8.84 -10.73
CA GLY A 264 18.55 9.35 -9.71
C GLY A 264 18.17 10.80 -9.97
N SER A 265 17.39 11.38 -9.04
CA SER A 265 16.92 12.78 -9.12
C SER A 265 17.73 13.67 -8.18
N GLY A 266 18.00 14.91 -8.60
CA GLY A 266 18.72 15.90 -7.79
C GLY A 266 20.09 16.25 -8.35
N GLU A 267 20.88 16.99 -7.56
CA GLU A 267 22.25 17.37 -7.87
C GLU A 267 23.24 16.39 -7.21
N LEU A 268 24.31 16.05 -7.92
CA LEU A 268 25.37 15.19 -7.40
C LEU A 268 26.43 16.06 -6.70
N VAL A 269 26.69 15.79 -5.42
CA VAL A 269 27.49 16.65 -4.52
C VAL A 269 28.76 16.00 -3.98
N ASN A 270 29.29 14.98 -4.66
CA ASN A 270 30.41 14.13 -4.20
C ASN A 270 31.79 14.44 -4.81
#